data_AF-A0A3B9FQ10-F1
#
_entry.id   AF-A0A3B9FQ10-F1
#
_cell.length_a   1.000
_cell.length_b   1.000
_cell.length_c   1.000
_cell.angle_alpha   90.00
_cell.angle_beta   90.00
_cell.angle_gamma   90.00
#
_symmetry.space_group_name_H-M   'P 1'
#
loop_
_entity.id
_entity.type
_entity.pdbx_description
1 polymer ?
#
loop_
_entity_poly.entity_id
_entity_poly.type
_entity_poly.pdbx_seq_one_letter_code
_entity_poly.pdbx_strand_id
1 'polypeptide(L)'
;MENYSFSQKYVRVRMRRFFQGQHKHVYTGRVISEHDHCLVLLGRSFHFRKISSSGAISGEAVGEESGLSIEPLSELAIPWASIEFAQIIEEAVNFEASPVWSPSGHIVLDDRNKTFITSTRDHGE
;
A
#
# COMPACT_ATOMS: atom_id res chain seq x y z
N MET A 1 -8.25 26.87 8.28
CA MET A 1 -7.60 25.59 7.95
C MET A 1 -8.02 25.25 6.54
N GLU A 2 -7.09 25.20 5.59
CA GLU A 2 -7.43 24.68 4.27
C GLU A 2 -7.89 23.23 4.44
N ASN A 3 -9.08 22.91 3.96
CA ASN A 3 -9.53 21.53 3.87
C ASN A 3 -8.66 20.86 2.81
N TYR A 4 -7.65 20.12 3.24
CA TYR A 4 -6.82 19.30 2.36
C TYR A 4 -7.73 18.23 1.74
N SER A 5 -7.78 18.16 0.41
CA SER A 5 -8.58 17.14 -0.29
C SER A 5 -7.70 16.08 -0.89
N PHE A 6 -8.13 14.83 -0.75
CA PHE A 6 -7.50 13.68 -1.36
C PHE A 6 -8.01 13.42 -2.79
N SER A 7 -9.06 14.10 -3.22
CA SER A 7 -9.70 13.89 -4.51
C SER A 7 -8.72 13.95 -5.68
N GLN A 8 -8.74 12.91 -6.52
CA GLN A 8 -7.88 12.76 -7.70
C GLN A 8 -6.38 12.61 -7.41
N LYS A 9 -5.97 12.53 -6.14
CA LYS A 9 -4.59 12.27 -5.74
C LYS A 9 -4.27 10.78 -5.77
N TYR A 10 -3.00 10.47 -6.00
CA TYR A 10 -2.48 9.14 -5.69
C TYR A 10 -2.22 9.05 -4.20
N VAL A 11 -2.54 7.91 -3.61
CA VAL A 11 -2.41 7.69 -2.18
C VAL A 11 -1.83 6.33 -1.86
N ARG A 12 -1.12 6.28 -0.73
CA ARG A 12 -0.83 5.06 0.01
C ARG A 12 -1.56 5.12 1.34
N VAL A 13 -2.48 4.18 1.54
CA VAL A 13 -3.32 4.08 2.74
C VAL A 13 -2.93 2.83 3.51
N ARG A 14 -2.66 2.96 4.80
CA ARG A 14 -2.49 1.81 5.69
C ARG A 14 -3.64 1.73 6.67
N MET A 15 -4.16 0.53 6.86
CA MET A 15 -5.28 0.28 7.76
C MET A 15 -4.82 0.07 9.20
N ARG A 16 -5.68 0.50 10.14
CA ARG A 16 -5.55 0.17 11.56
C ARG A 16 -5.65 -1.34 11.75
N ARG A 17 -4.91 -1.85 12.74
CA ARG A 17 -5.13 -3.19 13.29
C ARG A 17 -6.04 -3.08 14.50
N PHE A 18 -7.03 -3.95 14.57
CA PHE A 18 -7.97 -4.00 15.69
C PHE A 18 -7.65 -5.09 16.70
N PHE A 19 -6.81 -6.07 16.33
CA PHE A 19 -6.41 -7.16 17.21
C PHE A 19 -5.03 -7.72 16.83
N GLN A 20 -4.39 -8.39 17.81
CA GLN A 20 -3.09 -9.02 17.62
C GLN A 20 -3.18 -10.16 16.59
N GLY A 21 -2.17 -10.27 15.72
CA GLY A 21 -2.12 -11.30 14.68
C GLY A 21 -2.91 -10.97 13.41
N GLN A 22 -3.70 -9.89 13.38
CA GLN A 22 -4.39 -9.43 12.15
C GLN A 22 -3.38 -9.10 11.05
N HIS A 23 -3.71 -9.37 9.78
CA HIS A 23 -2.91 -8.92 8.66
C HIS A 23 -2.86 -7.38 8.63
N LYS A 24 -1.74 -6.84 8.18
CA LYS A 24 -1.64 -5.46 7.74
C LYS A 24 -2.18 -5.36 6.34
N HIS A 25 -2.90 -4.27 6.07
CA HIS A 25 -3.46 -3.96 4.77
C HIS A 25 -2.91 -2.60 4.37
N VAL A 26 -2.24 -2.56 3.22
CA VAL A 26 -1.80 -1.34 2.54
C VAL A 26 -2.51 -1.27 1.20
N TYR A 27 -3.04 -0.12 0.87
CA TYR A 27 -3.63 0.18 -0.43
C TYR A 27 -2.81 1.25 -1.12
N THR A 28 -2.52 1.05 -2.41
CA THR A 28 -1.91 2.08 -3.24
C THR A 28 -2.80 2.28 -4.46
N GLY A 29 -3.21 3.52 -4.72
CA GLY A 29 -4.18 3.78 -5.78
C GLY A 29 -4.46 5.27 -5.98
N ARG A 30 -5.39 5.56 -6.89
CA ARG A 30 -5.91 6.90 -7.14
C ARG A 30 -7.25 7.06 -6.43
N VAL A 31 -7.41 8.17 -5.71
CA VAL A 31 -8.68 8.54 -5.10
C VAL A 31 -9.65 9.00 -6.19
N ILE A 32 -10.73 8.26 -6.34
CA ILE A 32 -11.77 8.54 -7.35
C ILE A 32 -12.95 9.31 -6.75
N SER A 33 -13.20 9.15 -5.44
CA SER A 33 -14.20 9.93 -4.71
C SER A 33 -13.81 10.05 -3.23
N GLU A 34 -14.23 11.15 -2.61
CA GLU A 34 -14.04 11.45 -1.21
C GLU A 34 -15.41 11.75 -0.60
N HIS A 35 -15.78 11.03 0.46
CA HIS A 35 -17.05 11.20 1.17
C HIS A 35 -16.79 11.45 2.65
N ASP A 36 -17.80 11.95 3.36
CA ASP A 36 -17.71 12.26 4.80
C ASP A 36 -17.32 11.05 5.67
N HIS A 37 -17.56 9.83 5.19
CA HIS A 37 -17.34 8.60 5.96
C HIS A 37 -16.30 7.65 5.36
N CYS A 38 -15.90 7.86 4.11
CA CYS A 38 -14.94 6.98 3.44
C CYS A 38 -14.16 7.67 2.34
N LEU A 39 -13.01 7.08 2.03
CA LEU A 39 -12.21 7.35 0.86
C LEU A 39 -12.47 6.25 -0.17
N VAL A 40 -12.82 6.62 -1.40
CA VAL A 40 -13.00 5.65 -2.50
C VAL A 40 -11.80 5.74 -3.43
N LEU A 41 -11.16 4.60 -3.64
CA LEU A 41 -9.92 4.51 -4.41
C LEU A 41 -9.96 3.35 -5.40
N LEU A 42 -9.48 3.63 -6.61
CA LEU A 42 -9.12 2.61 -7.59
C LEU A 42 -7.65 2.26 -7.35
N GLY A 43 -7.37 1.03 -6.98
CA GLY A 43 -6.00 0.66 -6.61
C GLY A 43 -5.82 -0.81 -6.27
N ARG A 44 -4.62 -1.11 -5.80
CA ARG A 44 -4.19 -2.46 -5.43
C ARG A 44 -4.05 -2.58 -3.93
N SER A 45 -4.38 -3.73 -3.38
CA SER A 45 -4.21 -4.03 -1.96
C SER A 45 -3.10 -5.05 -1.72
N PHE A 46 -2.39 -4.83 -0.62
CA PHE A 46 -1.23 -5.59 -0.19
C PHE A 46 -1.45 -6.04 1.24
N HIS A 47 -1.45 -7.36 1.44
CA HIS A 47 -1.80 -8.01 2.69
C HIS A 47 -0.63 -8.81 3.23
N PHE A 48 -0.26 -8.60 4.50
CA PHE A 48 0.84 -9.33 5.10
C PHE A 48 0.76 -9.37 6.63
N ARG A 49 1.26 -10.44 7.26
CA ARG A 49 1.52 -10.45 8.72
C ARG A 49 2.97 -10.09 9.01
N LYS A 50 3.86 -10.81 8.34
CA LYS A 50 5.31 -10.68 8.38
C LYS A 50 5.82 -10.80 6.96
N ILE A 51 6.85 -10.03 6.65
CA ILE A 51 7.55 -10.00 5.38
C ILE A 51 8.92 -10.62 5.63
N SER A 52 9.23 -11.68 4.90
CA SER A 52 10.55 -12.28 4.89
C SER A 52 11.33 -11.76 3.71
N SER A 53 12.54 -11.26 3.93
CA SER A 53 13.50 -10.91 2.89
C SER A 53 14.60 -11.95 2.72
N SER A 54 14.42 -13.16 3.25
CA SER A 54 15.42 -14.23 3.11
C SER A 54 15.58 -14.56 1.62
N GLY A 55 16.78 -14.35 1.08
CA GLY A 55 17.06 -14.53 -0.35
C GLY A 55 16.55 -13.42 -1.27
N ALA A 56 16.08 -12.29 -0.73
CA ALA A 56 15.63 -11.16 -1.55
C ALA A 56 16.79 -10.52 -2.32
N ILE A 57 16.64 -10.41 -3.64
CA ILE A 57 17.57 -9.75 -4.54
C ILE A 57 16.92 -8.48 -5.08
N SER A 58 17.67 -7.37 -5.07
CA SER A 58 17.17 -6.09 -5.56
C SER A 58 16.71 -6.19 -7.03
N GLY A 59 15.52 -5.69 -7.31
CA GLY A 59 14.90 -5.69 -8.64
C GLY A 59 14.12 -6.97 -8.95
N GLU A 60 14.22 -8.02 -8.13
CA GLU A 60 13.41 -9.22 -8.32
C GLU A 60 11.99 -9.01 -7.82
N ALA A 61 11.04 -9.65 -8.52
CA ALA A 61 9.64 -9.68 -8.14
C ALA A 61 9.48 -10.29 -6.74
N VAL A 62 8.58 -9.71 -5.95
CA VAL A 62 8.24 -10.25 -4.63
C VAL A 62 7.36 -11.48 -4.83
N GLY A 63 7.87 -12.66 -4.49
CA GLY A 63 7.11 -13.90 -4.47
C GLY A 63 6.22 -14.06 -3.23
N GLU A 64 5.27 -14.99 -3.27
CA GLU A 64 4.33 -15.26 -2.17
C GLU A 64 5.05 -15.77 -0.90
N GLU A 65 6.20 -16.42 -1.05
CA GLU A 65 7.06 -16.89 0.04
C GLU A 65 7.60 -15.76 0.91
N SER A 66 7.59 -14.51 0.40
CA SER A 66 7.87 -13.33 1.20
C SER A 66 6.82 -13.08 2.29
N GLY A 67 5.63 -13.69 2.20
CA GLY A 67 4.49 -13.41 3.06
C GLY A 67 3.65 -12.19 2.64
N LEU A 68 3.97 -11.58 1.48
CA LEU A 68 3.14 -10.57 0.84
C LEU A 68 2.09 -11.25 -0.07
N SER A 69 0.83 -11.01 0.21
CA SER A 69 -0.27 -11.30 -0.71
C SER A 69 -0.68 -10.01 -1.43
N ILE A 70 -0.85 -10.12 -2.74
CA ILE A 70 -1.15 -9.01 -3.64
C ILE A 70 -2.49 -9.30 -4.30
N GLU A 71 -3.49 -8.46 -4.06
CA GLU A 71 -4.80 -8.66 -4.66
C GLU A 71 -4.88 -8.03 -6.08
N PRO A 72 -5.90 -8.41 -6.87
CA PRO A 72 -6.21 -7.73 -8.12
C PRO A 72 -6.55 -6.24 -7.93
N LEU A 73 -6.43 -5.49 -9.03
CA LEU A 73 -6.92 -4.11 -9.10
C LEU A 73 -8.42 -4.07 -8.79
N SER A 74 -8.84 -3.16 -7.91
CA SER A 74 -10.24 -3.01 -7.53
C SER A 74 -10.58 -1.58 -7.10
N GLU A 75 -11.87 -1.25 -7.19
CA GLU A 75 -12.43 -0.09 -6.51
C GLU A 75 -12.79 -0.45 -5.07
N LEU A 76 -12.32 0.35 -4.12
CA LEU A 76 -12.43 0.06 -2.71
C LEU A 76 -12.91 1.30 -1.97
N ALA A 77 -14.00 1.15 -1.21
CA ALA A 77 -14.45 2.14 -0.25
C ALA A 77 -13.83 1.86 1.12
N ILE A 78 -12.91 2.72 1.55
CA ILE A 78 -12.19 2.58 2.82
C ILE A 78 -12.76 3.56 3.84
N PRO A 79 -13.38 3.08 4.93
CA PRO A 79 -13.89 3.96 5.97
C PRO A 79 -12.75 4.75 6.65
N TRP A 80 -12.95 6.05 6.87
CA TRP A 80 -11.94 6.90 7.54
C TRP A 80 -11.55 6.36 8.91
N ALA A 81 -12.52 5.82 9.66
CA ALA A 81 -12.29 5.22 10.97
C ALA A 81 -11.34 4.01 10.96
N SER A 82 -11.16 3.37 9.80
CA SER A 82 -10.30 2.19 9.63
C SER A 82 -8.89 2.54 9.15
N ILE A 83 -8.60 3.81 8.83
CA ILE A 83 -7.31 4.26 8.32
C ILE A 83 -6.37 4.59 9.49
N GLU A 84 -5.18 3.98 9.49
CA GLU A 84 -4.06 4.32 10.39
C GLU A 84 -3.38 5.60 9.88
N PHE A 85 -3.05 5.62 8.59
CA PHE A 85 -2.62 6.83 7.89
C PHE A 85 -2.97 6.76 6.40
N ALA A 86 -3.11 7.92 5.79
CA ALA A 86 -3.17 8.11 4.34
C ALA A 86 -2.10 9.12 3.93
N GLN A 87 -1.23 8.71 3.01
CA GLN A 87 -0.15 9.53 2.47
C GLN A 87 -0.46 9.85 1.01
N ILE A 88 -0.42 11.13 0.64
CA ILE A 88 -0.48 11.55 -0.77
C ILE A 88 0.87 11.28 -1.44
N ILE A 89 0.81 10.77 -2.65
CA ILE A 89 1.94 10.59 -3.55
C ILE A 89 1.76 11.62 -4.66
N GLU A 90 2.70 12.56 -4.76
CA GLU A 90 2.58 13.68 -5.70
C GLU A 90 2.85 13.24 -7.14
N GLU A 91 3.73 12.25 -7.31
CA GLU A 91 4.03 11.68 -8.61
C GLU A 91 2.98 10.65 -9.05
N ALA A 92 2.84 10.50 -10.37
CA ALA A 92 1.96 9.49 -10.94
C ALA A 92 2.43 8.07 -10.56
N VAL A 93 1.49 7.23 -10.12
CA VAL A 93 1.76 5.85 -9.69
C VAL A 93 1.21 4.87 -10.71
N ASN A 94 2.02 3.91 -11.15
CA ASN A 94 1.52 2.76 -11.90
C ASN A 94 1.21 1.62 -10.92
N PHE A 95 0.01 1.61 -10.35
CA PHE A 95 -0.40 0.60 -9.36
C PHE A 95 -0.67 -0.79 -9.96
N GLU A 96 -0.60 -0.95 -11.29
CA GLU A 96 -0.62 -2.27 -11.95
C GLU A 96 0.77 -2.92 -11.99
N ALA A 97 1.84 -2.13 -11.82
CA ALA A 97 3.21 -2.64 -11.84
C ALA A 97 3.44 -3.72 -10.78
N SER A 98 4.32 -4.67 -11.10
CA SER A 98 4.69 -5.73 -10.18
C SER A 98 5.47 -5.17 -8.99
N PRO A 99 5.21 -5.63 -7.75
CA PRO A 99 6.06 -5.28 -6.63
C PRO A 99 7.42 -5.99 -6.72
N VAL A 100 8.49 -5.25 -6.45
CA VAL A 100 9.88 -5.72 -6.47
C VAL A 100 10.60 -5.32 -5.19
N TRP A 101 11.68 -6.02 -4.89
CA TRP A 101 12.58 -5.64 -3.80
C TRP A 101 13.45 -4.44 -4.19
N SER A 102 13.53 -3.45 -3.32
CA SER A 102 14.52 -2.37 -3.44
C SER A 102 15.85 -2.77 -2.77
N PRO A 103 16.96 -2.07 -3.09
CA PRO A 103 18.23 -2.26 -2.40
C PRO A 103 18.17 -2.03 -0.89
N SER A 104 17.20 -1.25 -0.41
CA SER A 104 17.02 -0.95 1.02
C SER A 104 16.20 -2.00 1.77
N GLY A 105 15.82 -3.10 1.11
CA GLY A 105 14.93 -4.12 1.67
C GLY A 105 13.47 -3.64 1.80
N HIS A 106 13.11 -2.60 1.04
CA HIS A 106 11.71 -2.21 0.89
C HIS A 106 11.08 -2.98 -0.24
N ILE A 107 9.76 -3.07 -0.21
CA ILE A 107 8.95 -3.53 -1.33
C ILE A 107 8.37 -2.28 -1.98
N VAL A 108 8.63 -2.15 -3.28
CA VAL A 108 8.21 -1.01 -4.10
C VAL A 108 7.50 -1.52 -5.35
N LEU A 109 6.64 -0.70 -5.97
CA LEU A 109 6.15 -0.97 -7.32
C LEU A 109 7.30 -0.81 -8.32
N ASP A 110 7.39 -1.68 -9.32
CA ASP A 110 8.31 -1.54 -10.46
C ASP A 110 7.79 -0.51 -11.47
N ASP A 111 7.48 0.67 -10.97
CA ASP A 111 7.11 1.82 -11.79
C ASP A 111 8.27 2.82 -11.87
N ARG A 112 8.05 3.91 -12.62
CA ARG A 112 9.07 4.94 -12.84
C ARG A 112 9.60 5.53 -11.52
N ASN A 113 8.76 5.61 -10.49
CA ASN A 113 9.05 6.29 -9.25
C ASN A 113 9.47 5.34 -8.13
N LYS A 114 9.47 4.02 -8.39
CA LYS A 114 9.70 2.98 -7.38
C LYS A 114 8.82 3.21 -6.15
N THR A 115 7.51 3.39 -6.39
CA THR A 115 6.56 3.76 -5.34
C THR A 115 6.59 2.78 -4.17
N PHE A 116 6.85 3.30 -2.98
CA PHE A 116 6.95 2.49 -1.76
C PHE A 116 5.61 1.83 -1.39
N ILE A 117 5.65 0.53 -1.07
CA ILE A 117 4.49 -0.22 -0.56
C ILE A 117 4.68 -0.52 0.93
N THR A 118 5.76 -1.21 1.29
CA THR A 118 6.04 -1.62 2.67
C THR A 118 7.49 -2.08 2.84
N SER A 119 7.89 -2.52 4.03
CA SER A 119 9.22 -3.05 4.33
C SER A 119 9.17 -4.17 5.35
N THR A 120 10.30 -4.87 5.52
CA THR A 120 10.51 -5.82 6.63
C THR A 120 10.49 -5.17 8.02
N ARG A 121 10.51 -3.84 8.09
CA ARG A 121 10.37 -3.10 9.36
C ARG A 121 8.93 -2.73 9.67
N ASP A 122 8.04 -2.86 8.69
CA ASP A 122 6.60 -2.68 8.91
C ASP A 122 5.99 -3.89 9.65
N HIS A 123 6.77 -4.74 10.31
CA HIS A 123 6.25 -5.71 11.27
C HIS A 123 5.87 -4.97 12.55
N GLY A 124 4.63 -5.17 13.00
CA GLY A 124 4.27 -4.73 14.34
C GLY A 124 4.67 -5.86 15.29
N GLU A 125 5.35 -5.50 16.37
CA GLU A 125 5.53 -6.34 17.56
C GLU A 125 4.24 -7.09 17.95
#